data_AF-A0A940P7C4-F1
#
_entry.id   AF-A0A940P7C4-F1
#
_cell.length_a   1.000
_cell.length_b   1.000
_cell.length_c   1.000
_cell.angle_alpha   90.00
_cell.angle_beta   90.00
_cell.angle_gamma   90.00
#
_symmetry.space_group_name_H-M   'P 1'
#
loop_
_entity.id
_entity.type
_entity.pdbx_description
1 polymer ?
#
loop_
_entity_poly.entity_id
_entity_poly.type
_entity_poly.pdbx_seq_one_letter_code
_entity_poly.pdbx_strand_id
1 'polypeptide(L)'
;MIALKIEAGGHPHLVGIEGGSIEAELHQMQAHVGGYIETVRLRYGGIMLVDEDGRMKRLPENLIGSALCGQRILGTILIVGQKEDLLTDVPSKYFALLAIDMV
;
A
#
# COMPACT_ATOMS: atom_id res chain seq x y z
N MET A 1 -2.54 -11.94 4.54
CA MET A 1 -3.12 -11.25 3.36
C MET A 1 -2.05 -10.92 2.33
N ILE A 2 -2.42 -10.63 1.10
CA ILE A 2 -1.54 -10.18 0.02
C ILE A 2 -1.75 -8.68 -0.21
N ALA A 3 -0.67 -7.91 -0.10
CA ALA A 3 -0.66 -6.49 -0.43
C ALA A 3 0.10 -6.26 -1.74
N LEU A 4 -0.26 -5.20 -2.45
CA LEU A 4 0.55 -4.70 -3.56
C LEU A 4 1.51 -3.64 -3.06
N LYS A 5 2.82 -3.88 -3.17
CA LYS A 5 3.87 -2.96 -2.75
C LYS A 5 4.45 -2.20 -3.93
N ILE A 6 4.65 -0.91 -3.75
CA ILE A 6 5.31 -0.05 -4.74
C ILE A 6 6.24 0.92 -4.00
N GLU A 7 7.55 0.74 -4.13
CA GLU A 7 8.53 1.74 -3.71
C GLU A 7 8.47 2.99 -4.60
N ALA A 8 8.92 4.14 -4.08
CA ALA A 8 9.06 5.34 -4.88
C ALA A 8 10.04 5.11 -6.05
N GLY A 9 9.54 5.23 -7.29
CA GLY A 9 10.31 4.93 -8.50
C GLY A 9 10.46 3.42 -8.80
N GLY A 10 9.86 2.55 -8.00
CA GLY A 10 9.87 1.10 -8.19
C GLY A 10 8.71 0.59 -9.04
N HIS A 11 8.73 -0.72 -9.28
CA HIS A 11 7.65 -1.43 -9.97
C HIS A 11 6.71 -2.11 -8.97
N PRO A 12 5.41 -2.18 -9.27
CA PRO A 12 4.45 -2.91 -8.44
C PRO A 12 4.80 -4.39 -8.33
N HIS A 13 4.76 -4.93 -7.11
CA HIS A 13 4.93 -6.36 -6.85
C HIS A 13 4.16 -6.80 -5.60
N LEU A 14 3.78 -8.08 -5.55
CA LEU A 14 3.01 -8.62 -4.43
C LEU A 14 3.90 -8.94 -3.24
N VAL A 15 3.39 -8.68 -2.04
CA VAL A 15 4.02 -9.09 -0.78
C VAL A 15 2.98 -9.77 0.12
N GLY A 16 3.41 -10.83 0.80
CA GLY A 16 2.63 -11.46 1.86
C GLY A 16 2.75 -10.68 3.15
N ILE A 17 1.63 -10.45 3.81
CA ILE A 17 1.53 -10.01 5.19
C ILE A 17 1.04 -11.20 5.99
N GLU A 18 1.89 -11.71 6.86
CA GLU A 18 1.66 -12.94 7.62
C GLU A 18 1.62 -12.63 9.11
N GLY A 19 0.54 -12.93 9.81
CA GLY A 19 0.50 -12.71 11.25
C GLY A 19 -0.52 -13.62 11.91
N GLY A 20 -0.17 -14.15 13.09
CA GLY A 20 -1.13 -14.87 13.93
C GLY A 20 -2.07 -13.94 14.71
N SER A 21 -1.87 -12.62 14.62
CA SER A 21 -2.68 -11.60 15.27
C SER A 21 -2.68 -10.28 14.48
N ILE A 22 -3.64 -9.40 14.77
CA ILE A 22 -3.79 -8.08 14.15
C ILE A 22 -2.54 -7.22 14.37
N GLU A 23 -1.94 -7.28 15.57
CA GLU A 23 -0.74 -6.50 15.91
C GLU A 23 0.47 -6.94 15.09
N ALA A 24 0.62 -8.25 14.85
CA ALA A 24 1.71 -8.77 14.04
C ALA A 24 1.58 -8.32 12.57
N GLU A 25 0.37 -8.38 12.01
CA GLU A 25 0.10 -7.90 10.66
C GLU A 25 0.33 -6.38 10.54
N LEU A 26 -0.13 -5.60 11.53
CA LEU A 26 0.12 -4.16 11.59
C LEU A 26 1.61 -3.84 11.60
N HIS A 27 2.38 -4.54 12.42
CA HIS A 27 3.82 -4.33 12.51
C HIS A 27 4.52 -4.62 11.16
N GLN A 28 4.11 -5.66 10.45
CA GLN A 28 4.65 -5.95 9.11
C GLN A 28 4.28 -4.88 8.08
N MET A 29 3.02 -4.43 8.06
CA MET A 29 2.62 -3.33 7.16
C MET A 29 3.44 -2.06 7.42
N GLN A 30 3.65 -1.71 8.70
CA GLN A 30 4.46 -0.55 9.10
C GLN A 30 5.93 -0.71 8.66
N ALA A 31 6.49 -1.92 8.80
CA ALA A 31 7.83 -2.22 8.35
C ALA A 31 7.97 -2.07 6.82
N HIS A 32 6.95 -2.44 6.05
CA HIS A 32 6.96 -2.27 4.60
C HIS A 32 6.86 -0.81 4.15
N VAL A 33 6.00 0.01 4.77
CA VAL A 33 5.88 1.43 4.40
C VAL A 33 7.03 2.27 4.98
N GLY A 34 7.70 1.79 6.03
CA GLY A 34 8.86 2.46 6.66
C GLY A 34 8.51 3.41 7.81
N GLY A 35 7.32 3.26 8.40
CA GLY A 35 6.84 4.14 9.45
C GLY A 35 5.42 3.81 9.92
N TYR A 36 4.83 4.73 10.68
CA TYR A 36 3.45 4.63 11.11
C TYR A 36 2.51 4.85 9.93
N ILE A 37 1.45 4.06 9.89
CA ILE A 37 0.56 4.01 8.73
C ILE A 37 -0.49 5.12 8.81
N GLU A 38 -0.59 5.89 7.74
CA GLU A 38 -1.80 6.62 7.36
C GLU A 38 -2.52 5.86 6.23
N THR A 39 -3.86 5.94 6.22
CA THR A 39 -4.67 5.28 5.18
C THR A 39 -5.27 6.30 4.21
N VAL A 40 -5.21 5.98 2.92
CA VAL A 40 -5.84 6.75 1.84
C VAL A 40 -6.82 5.84 1.11
N ARG A 41 -8.10 6.23 1.09
CA ARG A 41 -9.13 5.48 0.35
C ARG A 41 -8.92 5.70 -1.15
N LEU A 42 -8.81 4.60 -1.89
CA LEU A 42 -8.73 4.59 -3.33
C LEU A 42 -10.04 4.15 -3.98
N ARG A 43 -10.10 4.25 -5.31
CA ARG A 43 -11.18 3.66 -6.10
C ARG A 43 -11.17 2.13 -6.00
N TYR A 44 -12.22 1.48 -6.50
CA TYR A 44 -12.27 0.02 -6.64
C TYR A 44 -12.10 -0.76 -5.32
N GLY A 45 -12.39 -0.14 -4.18
CA GLY A 45 -12.31 -0.78 -2.86
C GLY A 45 -10.88 -0.95 -2.32
N GLY A 46 -9.91 -0.24 -2.89
CA GLY A 46 -8.52 -0.25 -2.40
C GLY A 46 -8.33 0.72 -1.24
N ILE A 47 -7.49 0.33 -0.28
CA ILE A 47 -6.91 1.21 0.73
C ILE A 47 -5.41 1.25 0.47
N MET A 48 -4.87 2.46 0.33
CA MET A 48 -3.43 2.67 0.25
C MET A 48 -2.90 3.02 1.63
N LEU A 49 -1.87 2.31 2.06
CA LEU A 49 -1.14 2.54 3.29
C LEU A 49 0.14 3.29 2.94
N VAL A 50 0.40 4.36 3.68
CA VAL A 50 1.56 5.25 3.49
C VAL A 50 2.21 5.54 4.83
N ASP A 51 3.48 5.95 4.81
CA ASP A 51 4.15 6.48 6.01
C ASP A 51 3.64 7.90 6.30
N GLU A 52 2.97 8.10 7.44
CA GLU A 52 2.40 9.40 7.86
C GLU A 52 3.47 10.52 7.92
N ASP A 53 4.71 10.14 8.24
CA ASP A 53 5.83 11.05 8.38
C ASP A 53 6.64 11.21 7.09
N GLY A 54 6.17 10.67 5.95
CA GLY A 54 6.93 10.66 4.70
C GLY A 54 7.40 12.06 4.27
N ARG A 55 6.62 13.10 4.56
CA ARG A 55 7.00 14.50 4.32
C ARG A 55 8.08 14.98 5.27
N MET A 56 7.97 14.68 6.57
CA MET A 56 8.95 15.06 7.58
C MET A 56 10.30 14.38 7.32
N LYS A 57 10.25 13.09 6.95
CA LYS A 57 11.39 12.27 6.55
C LYS A 57 11.97 12.63 5.18
N ARG A 58 11.31 13.51 4.42
CA ARG A 58 11.69 13.92 3.06
C ARG A 58 11.83 12.73 2.10
N LEU A 59 10.94 11.75 2.21
CA LEU A 59 10.93 10.58 1.34
C LEU A 59 10.70 10.99 -0.12
N PRO A 60 11.25 10.24 -1.08
CA PRO A 60 11.01 10.46 -2.51
C PRO A 60 9.52 10.32 -2.86
N GLU A 61 9.07 11.02 -3.90
CA GLU A 61 7.69 10.95 -4.35
C GLU A 61 7.35 9.62 -5.03
N ASN A 62 6.22 9.04 -4.64
CA ASN A 62 5.67 7.86 -5.28
C ASN A 62 4.69 8.31 -6.36
N LEU A 63 5.17 8.38 -7.61
CA LEU A 63 4.36 8.88 -8.73
C LEU A 63 3.12 8.01 -9.00
N ILE A 64 3.23 6.68 -8.85
CA ILE A 64 2.10 5.76 -9.04
C ILE A 64 1.07 5.98 -7.93
N GLY A 65 1.50 5.97 -6.67
CA GLY A 65 0.62 6.27 -5.53
C GLY A 65 -0.07 7.62 -5.67
N SER A 66 0.69 8.64 -6.07
CA SER A 66 0.17 9.99 -6.25
C SER A 66 -0.87 10.06 -7.37
N ALA A 67 -0.64 9.36 -8.48
CA ALA A 67 -1.58 9.28 -9.58
C ALA A 67 -2.89 8.55 -9.20
N LEU A 68 -2.81 7.51 -8.35
CA LEU A 68 -3.99 6.74 -7.93
C LEU A 68 -4.96 7.52 -7.05
N CYS A 69 -4.45 8.47 -6.26
CA CYS A 69 -5.27 9.27 -5.32
C CYS A 69 -5.38 10.77 -5.67
N GLY A 70 -4.63 11.26 -6.66
CA GLY A 70 -4.65 12.66 -7.08
C GLY A 70 -4.02 13.63 -6.06
N GLN A 71 -3.24 13.14 -5.11
CA GLN A 71 -2.50 13.93 -4.12
C GLN A 71 -1.06 13.44 -4.04
N ARG A 72 -0.16 14.28 -3.54
CA ARG A 72 1.26 13.93 -3.45
C ARG A 72 1.49 12.89 -2.34
N ILE A 73 2.01 11.72 -2.71
CA ILE A 73 2.37 10.62 -1.82
C ILE A 73 3.88 10.41 -1.84
N LEU A 74 4.46 10.15 -0.68
CA LEU A 74 5.91 10.01 -0.51
C LEU A 74 6.25 8.63 0.07
N GLY A 75 7.37 8.06 -0.37
CA GLY A 75 7.90 6.79 0.11
C GLY A 75 7.26 5.55 -0.51
N THR A 76 7.40 4.44 0.19
CA THR A 76 6.79 3.16 -0.20
C THR A 76 5.31 3.19 0.13
N ILE A 77 4.50 2.63 -0.77
CA ILE A 77 3.07 2.41 -0.52
C ILE A 77 2.75 0.92 -0.51
N LEU A 78 1.72 0.57 0.25
CA LEU A 78 1.01 -0.70 0.10
C LEU A 78 -0.42 -0.42 -0.37
N ILE A 79 -0.97 -1.26 -1.25
CA ILE A 79 -2.40 -1.28 -1.54
C ILE A 79 -2.96 -2.59 -1.03
N VAL A 80 -4.03 -2.51 -0.24
CA VAL A 80 -4.78 -3.62 0.34
C VAL A 80 -6.26 -3.44 0.06
N GLY A 81 -7.06 -4.46 0.30
CA GLY A 81 -8.52 -4.36 0.32
C GLY A 81 -9.04 -4.00 1.70
N GLN A 82 -10.34 -3.69 1.78
CA GLN A 82 -11.05 -3.56 3.04
C GLN A 82 -12.39 -4.27 2.95
N LYS A 83 -12.74 -5.03 3.98
CA LYS A 83 -14.07 -5.58 4.20
C LYS A 83 -14.49 -5.25 5.62
N GLU A 84 -15.54 -4.43 5.74
CA GLU A 84 -15.97 -3.87 7.03
C GLU A 84 -14.79 -3.16 7.70
N ASP A 85 -14.42 -3.56 8.92
CA ASP A 85 -13.33 -2.96 9.69
C ASP A 85 -11.99 -3.72 9.53
N LEU A 86 -11.94 -4.73 8.66
CA LEU A 86 -10.74 -5.55 8.45
C LEU A 86 -10.08 -5.24 7.10
N LEU A 87 -8.75 -5.17 7.13
CA LEU A 87 -7.94 -5.15 5.91
C LEU A 87 -7.88 -6.55 5.30
N THR A 88 -7.89 -6.61 3.98
CA THR A 88 -7.92 -7.86 3.21
C THR A 88 -6.92 -7.80 2.07
N ASP A 89 -6.86 -8.87 1.27
CA ASP A 89 -6.05 -8.91 0.06
C ASP A 89 -6.37 -7.74 -0.87
N VAL A 90 -5.35 -7.26 -1.57
CA VAL A 90 -5.47 -6.22 -2.60
C VAL A 90 -6.53 -6.60 -3.64
N PRO A 91 -7.43 -5.67 -4.03
CA PRO A 91 -8.42 -5.98 -5.06
C PRO A 91 -7.77 -6.27 -6.41
N SER A 92 -8.18 -7.34 -7.08
CA SER A 92 -7.60 -7.79 -8.36
C SER A 92 -7.65 -6.76 -9.49
N LYS A 93 -8.57 -5.78 -9.41
CA LYS A 93 -8.64 -4.64 -10.34
C LYS A 93 -7.33 -3.85 -10.41
N TYR A 94 -6.54 -3.82 -9.33
CA TYR A 94 -5.24 -3.15 -9.31
C TYR A 94 -4.18 -3.86 -10.15
N PHE A 95 -4.28 -5.18 -10.34
CA PHE A 95 -3.32 -5.93 -11.16
C PHE A 95 -3.44 -5.53 -12.63
N ALA A 96 -4.67 -5.47 -13.14
CA ALA A 96 -4.94 -5.01 -14.50
C ALA A 96 -4.58 -3.53 -14.68
N LEU A 97 -4.92 -2.67 -13.70
CA LEU A 97 -4.65 -1.24 -13.77
C LEU A 97 -3.15 -0.92 -13.83
N LEU A 98 -2.34 -1.71 -13.13
CA LEU A 98 -0.91 -1.49 -12.98
C LEU A 98 -0.06 -2.44 -13.83
N ALA A 99 -0.69 -3.14 -14.78
CA ALA A 99 -0.05 -4.07 -15.71
C ALA A 99 0.85 -5.11 -15.00
N ILE A 100 0.35 -5.69 -13.92
CA ILE A 100 1.02 -6.78 -13.22
C ILE A 100 0.60 -8.07 -13.90
N ASP A 101 1.56 -8.76 -14.51
CA ASP A 101 1.33 -10.09 -15.09
C ASP A 101 0.91 -11.05 -13.96
N MET A 102 -0.33 -11.54 -14.01
CA MET A 102 -0.77 -12.61 -13.13
C MET A 102 -0.15 -13.91 -13.66
N VAL A 103 0.91 -14.39 -12.99
CA VAL A 103 1.51 -15.71 -13.25
C VAL A 103 0.62 -16.81 -12.67
#